data_AF-A0A7R9DT27-F1
#
_entry.id   AF-A0A7R9DT27-F1
#
_cell.length_a   1.000
_cell.length_b   1.000
_cell.length_c   1.000
_cell.angle_alpha   90.00
_cell.angle_beta   90.00
_cell.angle_gamma   90.00
#
_symmetry.space_group_name_H-M   'P 1'
#
loop_
_entity.id
_entity.type
_entity.pdbx_description
1 polymer ?
#
loop_
_entity_poly.entity_id
_entity_poly.type
_entity_poly.pdbx_seq_one_letter_code
_entity_poly.pdbx_strand_id
1 'polypeptide(L)'
;MSHVNPLLCTEEGLAAYILCTTEGQGSTPDSLTIGMAAFDPSTGEMIYDMFEDGANRNELERRLEHLNPTEVIVAESVSANTHKLLQHRFMFIRRQPNEVFDFTSCLVKVAALFSSEGTIGSSNFQKLADFAPTTLCCVGVLLHYVKECGLESSLRPEGFHKFTDRAEYLQLDAAVLRNLSVFSSTDGSTKKTLYSVLDHTHTKFGARQVYRNAKMQFLQRFIISLAID
;
A
#
# COMPACT_ATOMS: atom_id res chain seq x y z
N MET A 1 -8.85 11.74 21.87
CA MET A 1 -9.89 11.48 20.86
C MET A 1 -9.18 11.22 19.55
N SER A 2 -9.03 9.96 19.17
CA SER A 2 -8.42 9.57 17.89
C SER A 2 -9.32 10.07 16.77
N HIS A 3 -8.89 11.11 16.06
CA HIS A 3 -9.50 11.53 14.80
C HIS A 3 -9.22 10.45 13.76
N VAL A 4 -9.99 9.37 13.78
CA VAL A 4 -10.05 8.39 12.70
C VAL A 4 -10.67 9.11 11.51
N ASN A 5 -9.99 9.08 10.36
CA ASN A 5 -10.44 9.78 9.16
C ASN A 5 -11.82 9.21 8.74
N PRO A 6 -12.90 10.03 8.68
CA PRO A 6 -14.22 9.58 8.27
C PRO A 6 -14.25 8.98 6.85
N LEU A 7 -13.25 9.32 6.03
CA LEU A 7 -13.06 8.77 4.68
C LEU A 7 -12.66 7.29 4.66
N LEU A 8 -12.22 6.72 5.79
CA LEU A 8 -12.02 5.26 5.90
C LEU A 8 -13.34 4.49 5.80
N CYS A 9 -14.49 5.18 5.93
CA CYS A 9 -15.82 4.61 5.85
C CYS A 9 -16.66 5.14 4.66
N THR A 10 -16.10 5.89 3.72
CA THR A 10 -16.93 6.47 2.65
C THR A 10 -17.53 5.43 1.71
N GLU A 11 -18.82 5.62 1.41
CA GLU A 11 -19.65 4.79 0.53
C GLU A 11 -19.21 4.80 -0.96
N GLU A 12 -18.18 5.58 -1.31
CA GLU A 12 -17.61 5.66 -2.65
C GLU A 12 -16.51 4.62 -2.89
N GLY A 13 -16.92 3.36 -3.03
CA GLY A 13 -16.50 2.42 -4.08
C GLY A 13 -15.03 2.01 -4.31
N LEU A 14 -14.01 2.64 -3.72
CA LEU A 14 -12.58 2.39 -4.00
C LEU A 14 -11.83 1.93 -2.74
N ALA A 15 -10.82 1.07 -2.91
CA ALA A 15 -9.99 0.61 -1.79
C ALA A 15 -9.28 1.80 -1.13
N ALA A 16 -9.55 2.02 0.16
CA ALA A 16 -8.99 3.11 0.94
C ALA A 16 -7.80 2.60 1.75
N TYR A 17 -6.60 2.67 1.17
CA TYR A 17 -5.38 2.27 1.88
C TYR A 17 -4.99 3.32 2.91
N ILE A 18 -4.57 2.84 4.09
CA ILE A 18 -3.79 3.58 5.09
C ILE A 18 -2.34 3.17 4.88
N LEU A 19 -1.48 4.10 4.47
CA LEU A 19 -0.08 3.83 4.19
C LEU A 19 0.80 4.38 5.30
N CYS A 20 1.84 3.66 5.69
CA CYS A 20 2.90 4.11 6.57
C CYS A 20 4.23 4.04 5.83
N THR A 21 5.05 5.08 5.95
CA THR A 21 6.38 5.10 5.33
C THR A 21 7.41 5.73 6.25
N THR A 22 8.63 5.22 6.15
CA THR A 22 9.81 5.73 6.85
C THR A 22 11.05 5.63 5.97
N GLU A 23 12.07 6.41 6.31
CA GLU A 23 13.32 6.52 5.57
C GLU A 23 14.49 6.01 6.41
N GLY A 24 15.43 5.34 5.77
CA GLY A 24 16.71 4.94 6.33
C GLY A 24 17.85 5.28 5.37
N GLN A 25 19.09 5.05 5.81
CA GLN A 25 20.25 5.25 4.95
C GLN A 25 20.21 4.28 3.76
N GLY A 26 20.49 4.79 2.56
CA GLY A 26 20.63 3.99 1.34
C GLY A 26 22.03 3.41 1.19
N SER A 27 22.23 2.60 0.14
CA SER A 27 23.55 2.07 -0.21
C SER A 27 24.55 3.14 -0.65
N THR A 28 24.06 4.25 -1.21
CA THR A 28 24.87 5.40 -1.65
C THR A 28 24.59 6.60 -0.76
N PRO A 29 25.53 7.55 -0.60
CA PRO A 29 25.32 8.73 0.23
C PRO A 29 24.15 9.62 -0.23
N ASP A 30 23.79 9.56 -1.51
CA ASP A 30 22.71 10.34 -2.10
C ASP A 30 21.39 9.56 -2.24
N SER A 31 21.38 8.25 -1.95
CA SER A 31 20.17 7.43 -1.95
C SER A 31 19.67 7.19 -0.53
N LEU A 32 18.35 7.07 -0.39
CA LEU A 32 17.72 6.62 0.85
C LEU A 32 17.03 5.28 0.63
N THR A 33 17.03 4.46 1.66
CA THR A 33 16.20 3.27 1.73
C THR A 33 14.84 3.66 2.25
N ILE A 34 13.78 3.49 1.47
CA ILE A 34 12.41 3.77 1.90
C ILE A 34 11.72 2.44 2.25
N GLY A 35 11.22 2.36 3.48
CA GLY A 35 10.32 1.30 3.90
C GLY A 35 8.89 1.79 3.82
N MET A 36 7.98 0.88 3.45
CA MET A 36 6.56 1.18 3.50
C MET A 36 5.70 -0.03 3.82
N ALA A 37 4.53 0.24 4.37
CA ALA A 37 3.45 -0.71 4.52
C ALA A 37 2.12 0.00 4.26
N ALA A 38 1.12 -0.72 3.76
CA ALA A 38 -0.20 -0.19 3.45
C ALA A 38 -1.26 -1.21 3.83
N PHE A 39 -2.27 -0.77 4.58
CA PHE A 39 -3.35 -1.60 5.07
C PHE A 39 -4.68 -1.19 4.46
N ASP A 40 -5.46 -2.15 4.00
CA ASP A 40 -6.85 -1.95 3.57
C ASP A 40 -7.81 -2.53 4.64
N PRO A 41 -8.48 -1.67 5.43
CA PRO A 41 -9.41 -2.12 6.47
C PRO A 41 -10.59 -2.95 5.95
N SER A 42 -10.96 -2.80 4.67
CA SER A 42 -12.11 -3.47 4.08
C SER A 42 -11.84 -4.93 3.71
N THR A 43 -10.59 -5.24 3.38
CA THR A 43 -10.16 -6.59 2.95
C THR A 43 -9.30 -7.29 3.99
N GLY A 44 -8.65 -6.52 4.87
CA GLY A 44 -7.67 -7.04 5.82
C GLY A 44 -6.29 -7.30 5.22
N GLU A 45 -6.07 -6.91 3.96
CA GLU A 45 -4.80 -7.08 3.27
C GLU A 45 -3.78 -6.03 3.74
N MET A 46 -2.53 -6.47 3.89
CA MET A 46 -1.38 -5.63 4.17
C MET A 46 -0.34 -5.77 3.07
N ILE A 47 -0.07 -4.69 2.36
CA ILE A 47 0.95 -4.61 1.33
C ILE A 47 2.19 -3.97 1.93
N TYR A 48 3.38 -4.52 1.71
CA TYR A 48 4.62 -3.96 2.23
C TYR A 48 5.70 -3.91 1.16
N ASP A 49 6.65 -2.99 1.30
CA ASP A 49 7.78 -2.91 0.38
C ASP A 49 9.01 -2.25 1.02
N MET A 50 10.16 -2.49 0.39
CA MET A 50 11.42 -1.81 0.65
C MET A 50 12.11 -1.56 -0.69
N PHE A 51 12.56 -0.34 -0.91
CA PHE A 51 13.26 0.05 -2.14
C PHE A 51 14.23 1.20 -1.85
N GLU A 52 15.25 1.33 -2.68
CA GLU A 52 16.09 2.52 -2.68
C GLU A 52 15.48 3.60 -3.56
N ASP A 53 15.61 4.85 -3.13
CA ASP A 53 15.08 5.99 -3.85
C ASP A 53 16.05 7.17 -3.83
N GLY A 54 16.08 7.89 -4.96
CA GLY A 54 16.92 9.06 -5.14
C GLY A 54 16.23 10.35 -4.67
N ALA A 55 16.88 11.49 -4.92
CA ALA A 55 16.41 12.80 -4.47
C ALA A 55 14.98 13.15 -4.95
N ASN A 56 14.58 12.65 -6.12
CA ASN A 56 13.28 12.94 -6.73
C ASN A 56 12.13 12.06 -6.22
N ARG A 57 12.41 11.03 -5.43
CA ARG A 57 11.39 10.13 -4.85
C ARG A 57 10.49 9.43 -5.87
N ASN A 58 11.04 9.06 -7.03
CA ASN A 58 10.30 8.48 -8.15
C ASN A 58 9.67 7.14 -7.76
N GLU A 59 10.40 6.31 -7.02
CA GLU A 59 9.93 4.98 -6.63
C GLU A 59 8.81 5.06 -5.59
N LEU A 60 8.93 6.00 -4.63
CA LEU A 60 7.86 6.28 -3.68
C LEU A 60 6.62 6.85 -4.37
N GLU A 61 6.80 7.80 -5.29
CA GLU A 61 5.69 8.37 -6.07
C GLU A 61 4.94 7.27 -6.82
N ARG A 62 5.66 6.36 -7.49
CA ARG A 62 5.08 5.21 -8.17
C ARG A 62 4.15 4.43 -7.23
N ARG A 63 4.61 4.06 -6.03
CA ARG A 63 3.81 3.27 -5.08
C ARG A 63 2.60 4.04 -4.55
N LEU A 64 2.73 5.35 -4.33
CA LEU A 64 1.61 6.21 -3.94
C LEU A 64 0.53 6.25 -5.03
N GLU A 65 0.90 6.27 -6.31
CA GLU A 65 -0.07 6.24 -7.41
C GLU A 65 -0.78 4.89 -7.55
N HIS A 66 -0.03 3.79 -7.40
CA HIS A 66 -0.59 2.45 -7.48
C HIS A 66 -1.58 2.20 -6.33
N LEU A 67 -1.18 2.50 -5.10
CA LEU A 67 -2.02 2.26 -3.92
C LEU A 67 -3.09 3.33 -3.72
N ASN A 68 -2.82 4.59 -4.11
CA ASN A 68 -3.68 5.75 -3.88
C ASN A 68 -4.22 5.80 -2.43
N PRO A 69 -3.33 5.92 -1.43
CA PRO A 69 -3.73 5.93 -0.03
C PRO A 69 -4.57 7.16 0.30
N THR A 70 -5.56 6.96 1.18
CA THR A 70 -6.42 8.04 1.70
C THR A 70 -5.82 8.71 2.93
N GLU A 71 -5.01 7.95 3.68
CA GLU A 71 -4.26 8.41 4.84
C GLU A 71 -2.81 7.92 4.75
N VAL A 72 -1.87 8.78 5.10
CA VAL A 72 -0.44 8.47 5.16
C VAL A 72 0.13 8.82 6.53
N ILE A 73 0.70 7.82 7.21
CA ILE A 73 1.44 7.95 8.46
C ILE A 73 2.92 8.05 8.15
N VAL A 74 3.59 9.07 8.68
CA VAL A 74 5.03 9.30 8.46
C VAL A 74 5.75 9.65 9.75
N ALA A 75 7.03 9.30 9.82
CA ALA A 75 7.92 9.77 10.88
C ALA A 75 8.12 11.30 10.80
N GLU A 76 8.44 11.93 11.92
CA GLU A 76 8.76 13.37 11.94
C GLU A 76 10.11 13.67 11.26
N SER A 77 11.05 12.72 11.26
CA SER A 77 12.38 12.88 10.67
C SER A 77 12.45 12.64 9.15
N VAL A 78 11.32 12.52 8.45
CA VAL A 78 11.32 12.33 6.99
C VAL A 78 11.99 13.49 6.25
N SER A 79 12.65 13.19 5.13
CA SER A 79 13.34 14.21 4.33
C SER A 79 12.37 15.23 3.73
N ALA A 80 12.87 16.44 3.48
CA ALA A 80 12.08 17.52 2.90
C ALA A 80 11.49 17.16 1.53
N ASN A 81 12.19 16.34 0.74
CA ASN A 81 11.73 15.90 -0.58
C ASN A 81 10.51 14.97 -0.46
N THR A 82 10.56 14.00 0.45
CA THR A 82 9.42 13.13 0.75
C THR A 82 8.24 13.92 1.29
N HIS A 83 8.51 14.89 2.18
CA HIS A 83 7.44 15.73 2.70
C HIS A 83 6.74 16.55 1.61
N LYS A 84 7.51 17.13 0.68
CA LYS A 84 6.97 17.86 -0.49
C LYS A 84 6.13 16.96 -1.39
N LEU A 85 6.60 15.73 -1.66
CA LEU A 85 5.86 14.76 -2.48
C LEU A 85 4.48 14.46 -1.87
N LEU A 86 4.43 14.23 -0.56
CA LEU A 86 3.19 13.90 0.15
C LEU A 86 2.23 15.09 0.22
N GLN A 87 2.74 16.31 0.41
CA GLN A 87 1.91 17.53 0.48
C GLN A 87 1.14 17.82 -0.82
N HIS A 88 1.64 17.38 -1.97
CA HIS A 88 1.06 17.72 -3.27
C HIS A 88 -0.21 16.91 -3.61
N ARG A 89 -0.68 16.02 -2.72
CA ARG A 89 -1.84 15.15 -2.98
C ARG A 89 -2.92 15.32 -1.91
N PHE A 90 -4.18 15.09 -2.29
CA PHE A 90 -5.35 15.16 -1.40
C PHE A 90 -5.42 13.99 -0.39
N MET A 91 -4.30 13.68 0.27
CA MET A 91 -4.18 12.63 1.28
C MET A 91 -4.04 13.25 2.67
N PHE A 92 -4.67 12.63 3.68
CA PHE A 92 -4.49 13.06 5.06
C PHE A 92 -3.12 12.59 5.57
N ILE A 93 -2.26 13.52 6.00
CA ILE A 93 -0.91 13.19 6.49
C ILE A 93 -0.91 13.24 8.02
N ARG A 94 -0.59 12.11 8.64
CA ARG A 94 -0.40 11.96 10.09
C ARG A 94 1.08 11.81 10.40
N ARG A 95 1.66 12.81 11.06
CA ARG A 95 3.03 12.72 11.57
C ARG A 95 3.04 12.01 12.92
N GLN A 96 4.02 11.15 13.12
CA GLN A 96 4.23 10.42 14.37
C GLN A 96 5.67 10.62 14.86
N PRO A 97 5.89 10.70 16.19
CA PRO A 97 7.23 10.80 16.76
C PRO A 97 8.14 9.65 16.32
N ASN A 98 9.44 9.90 16.20
CA ASN A 98 10.39 8.91 15.69
C ASN A 98 10.53 7.71 16.63
N GLU A 99 10.23 7.87 17.92
CA GLU A 99 10.26 6.81 18.93
C GLU A 99 9.25 5.69 18.62
N VAL A 100 8.15 6.02 17.93
CA VAL A 100 7.15 5.03 17.52
C VAL A 100 7.71 4.11 16.42
N PHE A 101 8.68 4.58 15.64
CA PHE A 101 9.39 3.84 14.59
C PHE A 101 10.64 3.10 15.11
N ASP A 102 10.82 3.00 16.43
CA ASP A 102 11.91 2.20 17.00
C ASP A 102 11.81 0.73 16.57
N PHE A 103 12.93 0.18 16.10
CA PHE A 103 12.98 -1.17 15.53
C PHE A 103 12.62 -2.23 16.57
N THR A 104 13.16 -2.13 17.79
CA THR A 104 12.92 -3.13 18.84
C THR A 104 11.45 -3.11 19.26
N SER A 105 10.87 -1.93 19.47
CA SER A 105 9.45 -1.76 19.77
C SER A 105 8.55 -2.34 18.67
N CYS A 106 8.86 -2.03 17.41
CA CYS A 106 8.10 -2.53 16.27
C CYS A 106 8.22 -4.05 16.14
N LEU A 107 9.41 -4.63 16.32
CA LEU A 107 9.64 -6.07 16.25
C LEU A 107 8.78 -6.83 17.24
N VAL A 108 8.68 -6.35 18.49
CA VAL A 108 7.83 -6.97 19.52
C VAL A 108 6.35 -6.93 19.10
N LYS A 109 5.87 -5.79 18.58
CA LYS A 109 4.48 -5.64 18.12
C LYS A 109 4.14 -6.60 16.98
N VAL A 110 5.02 -6.70 15.98
CA VAL A 110 4.82 -7.57 14.83
C VAL A 110 4.93 -9.04 15.25
N ALA A 111 5.91 -9.41 16.07
CA ALA A 111 6.05 -10.77 16.60
C ALA A 111 4.83 -11.21 17.43
N ALA A 112 4.24 -10.31 18.22
CA ALA A 112 3.05 -10.60 19.00
C ALA A 112 1.83 -10.94 18.11
N LEU A 113 1.68 -10.26 16.96
CA LEU A 113 0.62 -10.55 15.99
C LEU A 113 0.76 -11.98 15.43
N PHE A 114 1.95 -12.34 14.94
CA PHE A 114 2.20 -13.67 14.38
C PHE A 114 2.20 -14.79 15.42
N SER A 115 2.41 -14.47 16.70
CA SER A 115 2.35 -15.44 17.80
C SER A 115 0.92 -15.73 18.27
N SER A 116 -0.01 -14.79 18.08
CA SER A 116 -1.39 -14.91 18.59
C SER A 116 -2.26 -15.91 17.79
N GLU A 117 -1.90 -16.22 16.55
CA GLU A 117 -2.70 -17.09 15.67
C GLU A 117 -2.49 -18.61 15.86
N GLY A 118 -2.05 -19.04 17.03
CA GLY A 118 -2.32 -20.40 17.51
C GLY A 118 -1.70 -21.56 16.73
N THR A 119 -0.82 -21.32 15.75
CA THR A 119 -0.05 -22.39 15.11
C THR A 119 1.43 -22.03 15.16
N ILE A 120 2.14 -22.67 16.09
CA ILE A 120 3.61 -22.63 16.20
C ILE A 120 4.14 -23.40 14.98
N GLY A 121 4.12 -22.75 13.82
CA GLY A 121 4.71 -23.22 12.57
C GLY A 121 5.90 -22.35 12.21
N SER A 122 6.99 -22.99 11.79
CA SER A 122 8.22 -22.34 11.30
C SER A 122 7.98 -21.32 10.18
N SER A 123 6.86 -21.41 9.46
CA SER A 123 6.49 -20.54 8.34
C SER A 123 6.21 -19.08 8.74
N ASN A 124 5.69 -18.81 9.94
CA ASN A 124 5.34 -17.44 10.35
C ASN A 124 6.57 -16.61 10.74
N PHE A 125 7.57 -17.26 11.35
CA PHE A 125 8.86 -16.63 11.62
C PHE A 125 9.68 -16.39 10.35
N GLN A 126 9.49 -17.22 9.32
CA GLN A 126 10.17 -17.02 8.03
C GLN A 126 9.66 -15.76 7.32
N LYS A 127 8.35 -15.49 7.36
CA LYS A 127 7.76 -14.23 6.89
C LYS A 127 8.29 -13.00 7.63
N LEU A 128 8.59 -13.12 8.92
CA LEU A 128 9.22 -12.05 9.69
C LEU A 128 10.63 -11.72 9.20
N ALA A 129 11.38 -12.74 8.77
CA ALA A 129 12.72 -12.59 8.22
C ALA A 129 12.73 -11.93 6.83
N ASP A 130 11.60 -11.95 6.11
CA ASP A 130 11.46 -11.30 4.81
C ASP A 130 11.31 -9.77 4.91
N PHE A 131 11.02 -9.24 6.11
CA PHE A 131 10.90 -7.79 6.30
C PHE A 131 12.26 -7.12 6.46
N ALA A 132 12.54 -6.14 5.61
CA ALA A 132 13.62 -5.19 5.85
C ALA A 132 13.33 -4.37 7.13
N PRO A 133 14.36 -3.87 7.84
CA PRO A 133 14.17 -3.14 9.09
C PRO A 133 13.23 -1.93 8.97
N THR A 134 13.35 -1.14 7.91
CA THR A 134 12.50 0.04 7.65
C THR A 134 11.04 -0.34 7.42
N THR A 135 10.81 -1.43 6.67
CA THR A 135 9.48 -2.00 6.44
C THR A 135 8.87 -2.53 7.73
N LEU A 136 9.64 -3.23 8.55
CA LEU A 136 9.20 -3.76 9.83
C LEU A 136 8.71 -2.64 10.76
N CYS A 137 9.44 -1.52 10.81
CA CYS A 137 9.01 -0.34 11.56
C CYS A 137 7.65 0.19 11.04
N CYS A 138 7.47 0.29 9.72
CA CYS A 138 6.21 0.74 9.13
C CYS A 138 5.04 -0.19 9.47
N VAL A 139 5.25 -1.51 9.41
CA VAL A 139 4.25 -2.52 9.80
C VAL A 139 3.92 -2.37 11.28
N GLY A 140 4.92 -2.30 12.16
CA GLY A 140 4.70 -2.16 13.60
C GLY A 140 3.89 -0.90 13.97
N VAL A 141 4.16 0.21 13.31
CA VAL A 141 3.41 1.47 13.47
C VAL A 141 1.98 1.34 12.96
N LEU A 142 1.77 0.73 11.79
CA LEU A 142 0.41 0.49 11.27
C LEU A 142 -0.39 -0.42 12.18
N LEU A 143 0.22 -1.50 12.68
CA LEU A 143 -0.45 -2.39 13.62
C LEU A 143 -0.92 -1.63 14.85
N HIS A 144 -0.04 -0.82 15.45
CA HIS A 144 -0.43 0.04 16.56
C HIS A 144 -1.61 0.97 16.20
N TYR A 145 -1.55 1.62 15.03
CA TYR A 145 -2.60 2.52 14.57
C TYR A 145 -3.95 1.81 14.35
N VAL A 146 -3.93 0.64 13.71
CA VAL A 146 -5.12 -0.19 13.47
C VAL A 146 -5.75 -0.63 14.79
N LYS A 147 -4.94 -0.96 15.79
CA LYS A 147 -5.40 -1.24 17.16
C LYS A 147 -6.05 -0.03 17.82
N GLU A 148 -5.42 1.14 17.75
CA GLU A 148 -5.99 2.40 18.28
C GLU A 148 -7.32 2.79 17.60
N CYS A 149 -7.50 2.41 16.34
CA CYS A 149 -8.73 2.65 15.58
C CYS A 149 -9.82 1.60 15.83
N GLY A 150 -9.54 0.53 16.58
CA GLY A 150 -10.48 -0.58 16.80
C GLY A 150 -10.73 -1.44 15.56
N LEU A 151 -9.83 -1.40 14.57
CA LEU A 151 -9.92 -2.15 13.31
C LEU A 151 -9.22 -3.52 13.39
N GLU A 152 -8.95 -4.00 14.60
CA GLU A 152 -8.20 -5.24 14.85
C GLU A 152 -8.86 -6.46 14.22
N SER A 153 -10.19 -6.51 14.20
CA SER A 153 -10.95 -7.62 13.63
C SER A 153 -10.76 -7.80 12.12
N SER A 154 -10.29 -6.76 11.42
CA SER A 154 -10.01 -6.83 9.98
C SER A 154 -8.61 -7.35 9.68
N LEU A 155 -7.69 -7.41 10.65
CA LEU A 155 -6.32 -7.88 10.40
C LEU A 155 -6.29 -9.38 10.08
N ARG A 156 -5.64 -9.74 8.96
CA ARG A 156 -5.41 -11.12 8.54
C ARG A 156 -3.93 -11.36 8.28
N PRO A 157 -3.24 -12.20 9.06
CA PRO A 157 -1.81 -12.48 8.88
C PRO A 157 -1.46 -13.20 7.58
N GLU A 158 -2.42 -13.87 6.93
CA GLU A 158 -2.26 -14.41 5.59
C GLU A 158 -2.34 -13.33 4.49
N GLY A 159 -2.88 -12.15 4.80
CA GLY A 159 -3.07 -11.04 3.86
C GLY A 159 -1.81 -10.19 3.61
N PHE A 160 -0.64 -10.63 4.08
CA PHE A 160 0.62 -9.90 3.93
C PHE A 160 1.26 -10.21 2.57
N HIS A 161 1.47 -9.17 1.76
CA HIS A 161 2.01 -9.30 0.41
C HIS A 161 3.09 -8.26 0.13
N LYS A 162 4.26 -8.69 -0.37
CA LYS A 162 5.28 -7.77 -0.85
C LYS A 162 4.81 -7.09 -2.14
N PHE A 163 5.01 -5.78 -2.24
CA PHE A 163 4.69 -5.02 -3.45
C PHE A 163 5.61 -5.45 -4.62
N THR A 164 6.91 -5.63 -4.37
CA THR A 164 7.89 -6.02 -5.40
C THR A 164 7.72 -7.43 -5.95
N ASP A 165 7.15 -8.38 -5.19
CA ASP A 165 6.83 -9.73 -5.73
C ASP A 165 5.77 -9.70 -6.83
N ARG A 166 5.20 -8.51 -7.10
CA ARG A 166 4.33 -8.22 -8.24
C ARG A 166 5.10 -7.77 -9.49
N ALA A 167 6.42 -7.96 -9.55
CA ALA A 167 7.25 -7.71 -10.73
C ALA A 167 6.95 -8.66 -11.92
N GLU A 168 6.09 -9.67 -11.75
CA GLU A 168 5.56 -10.50 -12.83
C GLU A 168 4.53 -9.78 -13.74
N TYR A 169 4.17 -8.53 -13.43
CA TYR A 169 3.15 -7.78 -14.15
C TYR A 169 3.72 -6.63 -14.99
N LEU A 170 2.97 -6.26 -16.05
CA LEU A 170 3.31 -5.12 -16.90
C LEU A 170 3.28 -3.83 -16.09
N GLN A 171 4.47 -3.24 -15.91
CA GLN A 171 4.66 -1.97 -15.21
C GLN A 171 4.34 -0.81 -16.16
N LEU A 172 3.11 -0.31 -16.12
CA LEU A 172 2.73 0.91 -16.82
C LEU A 172 3.07 2.13 -15.96
N ASP A 173 3.58 3.20 -16.57
CA ASP A 173 3.74 4.47 -15.88
C ASP A 173 2.41 5.27 -15.88
N ALA A 174 2.33 6.30 -15.04
CA ALA A 174 1.11 7.10 -14.94
C ALA A 174 0.76 7.88 -16.21
N ALA A 175 1.76 8.23 -17.04
CA ALA A 175 1.50 8.88 -18.32
C ALA A 175 0.81 7.92 -19.28
N VAL A 176 1.24 6.66 -19.34
CA VAL A 176 0.66 5.59 -20.14
C VAL A 176 -0.73 5.22 -19.63
N LEU A 177 -0.95 5.13 -18.31
CA LEU A 177 -2.29 4.89 -17.75
C LEU A 177 -3.30 5.99 -18.13
N ARG A 178 -2.87 7.25 -18.18
CA ARG A 178 -3.69 8.39 -18.65
C ARG A 178 -3.89 8.37 -20.15
N ASN A 179 -2.81 8.18 -20.92
CA ASN A 179 -2.84 8.17 -22.39
C ASN A 179 -3.71 7.03 -22.94
N LEU A 180 -3.71 5.87 -22.27
CA LEU A 180 -4.55 4.73 -22.61
C LEU A 180 -5.95 4.79 -21.97
N SER A 181 -6.28 5.87 -21.23
CA SER A 181 -7.56 6.05 -20.53
C SER A 181 -7.99 4.80 -19.74
N VAL A 182 -7.05 4.21 -18.99
CA VAL A 182 -7.22 2.88 -18.41
C VAL A 182 -8.29 2.87 -17.32
N PHE A 183 -8.19 3.84 -16.39
CA PHE A 183 -9.09 3.96 -15.23
C PHE A 183 -9.95 5.21 -15.23
N SER A 184 -9.46 6.27 -15.88
CA SER A 184 -10.13 7.55 -16.01
C SER A 184 -9.87 8.11 -17.39
N SER A 185 -10.90 8.70 -17.97
CA SER A 185 -10.80 9.46 -19.22
C SER A 185 -10.20 10.85 -18.93
N THR A 186 -9.88 11.61 -19.98
CA THR A 186 -9.39 13.00 -19.88
C THR A 186 -10.30 13.91 -19.06
N ASP A 187 -11.59 13.55 -19.02
CA ASP A 187 -12.64 14.33 -18.36
C ASP A 187 -12.86 13.88 -16.91
N GLY A 188 -12.00 13.01 -16.38
CA GLY A 188 -12.12 12.42 -15.02
C GLY A 188 -13.22 11.37 -14.88
N SER A 189 -14.01 11.14 -15.94
CA SER A 189 -15.08 10.14 -15.96
C SER A 189 -14.51 8.72 -16.07
N THR A 190 -15.14 7.76 -15.40
CA THR A 190 -14.87 6.32 -15.57
C THR A 190 -15.52 5.75 -16.84
N LYS A 191 -16.38 6.50 -17.53
CA LYS A 191 -17.00 6.09 -18.79
C LYS A 191 -16.00 6.21 -19.94
N LYS A 192 -16.07 5.28 -20.91
CA LYS A 192 -15.14 5.19 -22.06
C LYS A 192 -13.69 4.89 -21.64
N THR A 193 -13.53 4.19 -20.54
CA THR A 193 -12.22 3.69 -20.09
C THR A 193 -12.10 2.21 -20.41
N LEU A 194 -10.86 1.70 -20.50
CA LEU A 194 -10.62 0.26 -20.66
C LEU A 194 -11.28 -0.52 -19.52
N TYR A 195 -11.22 -0.01 -18.28
CA TYR A 195 -11.92 -0.57 -17.13
C TYR A 195 -13.43 -0.70 -17.37
N SER A 196 -14.10 0.33 -17.90
CA SER A 196 -15.54 0.30 -18.15
C SER A 196 -15.97 -0.70 -19.24
N VAL A 197 -15.06 -1.05 -20.15
CA VAL A 197 -15.30 -2.09 -21.17
C VAL A 197 -15.13 -3.49 -20.59
N LEU A 198 -14.20 -3.66 -19.64
CA LEU A 198 -13.89 -4.96 -19.02
C LEU A 198 -14.79 -5.31 -17.83
N ASP A 199 -15.33 -4.31 -17.13
CA ASP A 199 -16.15 -4.53 -15.93
C ASP A 199 -17.59 -4.97 -16.31
N HIS A 200 -17.80 -6.28 -16.28
CA HIS A 200 -19.12 -6.92 -16.40
C HIS A 200 -19.62 -7.50 -15.06
N THR A 201 -19.08 -7.02 -13.94
CA THR A 201 -19.43 -7.60 -12.64
C THR A 201 -20.79 -7.12 -12.16
N HIS A 202 -21.56 -8.04 -11.57
CA HIS A 202 -22.89 -7.74 -11.04
C HIS A 202 -22.90 -7.31 -9.57
N THR A 203 -21.73 -7.36 -8.90
CA THR A 203 -21.60 -6.99 -7.49
C THR A 203 -20.55 -5.92 -7.31
N LYS A 204 -20.78 -5.01 -6.34
CA LYS A 204 -19.79 -3.98 -5.98
C LYS A 204 -18.46 -4.60 -5.55
N PHE A 205 -18.47 -5.77 -4.91
CA PHE A 205 -17.25 -6.49 -4.55
C PHE A 205 -16.50 -6.99 -5.78
N GLY A 206 -17.19 -7.56 -6.76
CA GLY A 206 -16.60 -7.98 -8.03
C GLY A 206 -15.98 -6.80 -8.78
N ALA A 207 -16.69 -5.68 -8.87
CA ALA A 207 -16.19 -4.47 -9.51
C ALA A 207 -14.91 -3.97 -8.84
N ARG A 208 -14.89 -3.94 -7.49
CA ARG A 208 -13.69 -3.63 -6.70
C ARG A 208 -12.54 -4.58 -6.99
N GLN A 209 -12.81 -5.88 -7.07
CA GLN A 209 -11.79 -6.88 -7.32
C GLN A 209 -11.22 -6.75 -8.74
N VAL A 210 -12.06 -6.48 -9.75
CA VAL A 210 -11.62 -6.23 -11.14
C VAL A 210 -10.86 -4.92 -11.24
N TYR A 211 -11.34 -3.85 -10.62
CA TYR A 211 -10.64 -2.56 -10.59
C TYR A 211 -9.29 -2.68 -9.91
N ARG A 212 -9.23 -3.36 -8.77
CA ARG A 212 -8.00 -3.64 -8.03
C ARG A 212 -7.05 -4.52 -8.83
N ASN A 213 -7.55 -5.59 -9.44
CA ASN A 213 -6.75 -6.47 -10.28
C ASN A 213 -6.20 -5.68 -11.47
N ALA A 214 -7.01 -4.90 -12.17
CA ALA A 214 -6.51 -4.02 -13.21
C ALA A 214 -5.44 -3.06 -12.66
N LYS A 215 -5.67 -2.40 -11.52
CA LYS A 215 -4.75 -1.37 -10.98
C LYS A 215 -3.45 -1.93 -10.44
N MET A 216 -3.49 -3.14 -9.90
CA MET A 216 -2.35 -3.81 -9.29
C MET A 216 -1.71 -4.87 -10.20
N GLN A 217 -2.37 -5.26 -11.29
CA GLN A 217 -2.00 -6.34 -12.22
C GLN A 217 -2.49 -5.96 -13.64
N PHE A 218 -1.75 -5.16 -14.40
CA PHE A 218 -2.02 -5.13 -15.83
C PHE A 218 -1.46 -6.40 -16.51
N LEU A 219 -2.37 -7.38 -16.61
CA LEU A 219 -2.60 -8.32 -17.71
C LEU A 219 -1.49 -9.30 -18.11
N GLN A 220 -1.48 -10.48 -17.49
CA GLN A 220 -0.95 -11.67 -18.16
C GLN A 220 -2.01 -12.74 -18.47
N ARG A 221 -3.11 -12.85 -17.69
CA ARG A 221 -4.07 -13.95 -17.90
C ARG A 221 -5.33 -13.60 -18.70
N PHE A 222 -5.85 -12.38 -18.62
CA PHE A 222 -7.17 -12.09 -19.22
C PHE A 222 -7.12 -11.74 -20.72
N ILE A 223 -6.08 -11.02 -21.21
CA ILE A 223 -5.94 -10.75 -22.67
C ILE A 223 -5.53 -12.00 -23.45
N ILE A 224 -4.71 -12.89 -22.88
CA ILE A 224 -4.31 -14.12 -23.58
C ILE A 224 -5.49 -15.09 -23.71
N SER A 225 -6.36 -15.18 -22.69
CA SER A 225 -7.53 -16.06 -22.75
C SER A 225 -8.62 -15.54 -23.70
N LEU A 226 -8.87 -14.23 -23.77
CA LEU A 226 -9.87 -13.64 -24.68
C LEU A 226 -9.40 -13.49 -26.14
N ALA A 227 -8.12 -13.76 -26.42
CA ALA A 227 -7.58 -13.77 -27.78
C ALA A 227 -7.37 -15.19 -28.35
N ILE A 228 -7.62 -16.24 -27.55
CA ILE A 228 -7.38 -17.64 -27.93
C ILE A 228 -8.64 -18.52 -27.91
N ASP A 229 -9.79 -18.02 -27.45
CA ASP A 229 -11.10 -18.69 -27.61
C ASP A 229 -12.07 -17.88 -28.49
#